data_AF-A0A1Z4C4L0-F1
#
_entry.id   AF-A0A1Z4C4L0-F1
#
_cell.length_a   1.000
_cell.length_b   1.000
_cell.length_c   1.000
_cell.angle_alpha   90.00
_cell.angle_beta   90.00
_cell.angle_gamma   90.00
#
_symmetry.space_group_name_H-M   'P 1'
#
loop_
_entity.id
_entity.type
_entity.pdbx_description
1 polymer ?
#
loop_
_entity_poly.entity_id
_entity_poly.type
_entity_poly.pdbx_seq_one_letter_code
_entity_poly.pdbx_strand_id
1 'polypeptide(L)'
;MDYVSYHKKICEKQQQAYENNNPIQVIENIKEKLESIQEYMSQARHRNLTHEDYDKLENMVKNDQRMLKYMHCEKILEPRNDHLARHRDKYEACLTSIKTIKMDIQEIKNPSPEAQISRQRSYEPEPESKPKNDFGLGF
;
A
#
# COMPACT_ATOMS: atom_id res chain seq x y z
N MET A 1 -14.98 6.28 -8.74
CA MET A 1 -15.37 5.47 -7.56
C MET A 1 -14.51 5.96 -6.41
N ASP A 2 -15.08 6.26 -5.25
CA ASP A 2 -14.33 6.70 -4.07
C ASP A 2 -13.42 5.56 -3.56
N TYR A 3 -12.15 5.86 -3.25
CA TYR A 3 -11.14 4.89 -2.78
C TYR A 3 -11.61 4.14 -1.53
N VAL A 4 -12.28 4.84 -0.61
CA VAL A 4 -12.85 4.25 0.61
C VAL A 4 -13.93 3.23 0.25
N SER A 5 -14.83 3.59 -0.66
CA SER A 5 -15.91 2.71 -1.12
C SER A 5 -15.37 1.47 -1.83
N TYR A 6 -14.32 1.60 -2.64
CA TYR A 6 -13.66 0.48 -3.30
C TYR A 6 -12.98 -0.46 -2.29
N HIS A 7 -12.20 0.08 -1.36
CA HIS A 7 -11.51 -0.71 -0.33
C HIS A 7 -12.49 -1.45 0.58
N LYS A 8 -13.61 -0.81 0.96
CA LYS A 8 -14.68 -1.46 1.72
C LYS A 8 -15.23 -2.69 0.98
N LYS A 9 -15.53 -2.55 -0.31
CA LYS A 9 -16.05 -3.65 -1.14
C LYS A 9 -15.06 -4.82 -1.23
N ILE A 10 -13.76 -4.55 -1.35
CA ILE A 10 -12.74 -5.61 -1.35
C ILE A 10 -12.69 -6.32 0.01
N CYS A 11 -12.74 -5.57 1.11
CA CYS A 11 -12.76 -6.16 2.46
C CYS A 11 -13.99 -7.05 2.69
N GLU A 12 -15.17 -6.64 2.20
CA GLU A 12 -16.40 -7.44 2.27
C GLU A 12 -16.25 -8.76 1.50
N LYS A 13 -15.72 -8.72 0.27
CA LYS A 13 -15.45 -9.94 -0.51
C LYS A 13 -14.43 -10.85 0.17
N GLN A 14 -13.36 -10.26 0.73
CA GLN A 14 -12.34 -10.99 1.48
C GLN A 14 -12.95 -11.73 2.67
N GLN A 15 -13.78 -11.04 3.46
CA GLN A 15 -14.46 -11.61 4.62
C GLN A 15 -15.44 -12.72 4.22
N GLN A 16 -16.22 -12.50 3.16
CA GLN A 16 -17.14 -13.51 2.64
C GLN A 16 -16.39 -14.77 2.16
N ALA A 17 -15.26 -14.61 1.48
CA ALA A 17 -14.43 -15.74 1.03
C ALA A 17 -13.85 -16.53 2.22
N TYR A 18 -13.45 -15.82 3.29
CA TYR A 18 -13.00 -16.43 4.53
C TYR A 18 -14.12 -17.25 5.20
N GLU A 19 -15.31 -16.67 5.35
CA GLU A 19 -16.49 -17.35 5.94
C GLU A 19 -16.92 -18.57 5.13
N ASN A 20 -16.79 -18.51 3.81
CA ASN A 20 -17.08 -19.62 2.91
C ASN A 20 -15.96 -20.68 2.86
N ASN A 21 -14.90 -20.56 3.67
CA ASN A 21 -13.72 -21.44 3.64
C ASN A 21 -13.12 -21.58 2.23
N ASN A 22 -13.05 -20.50 1.46
CA ASN A 22 -12.54 -20.49 0.09
C ASN A 22 -11.13 -19.86 0.02
N PRO A 23 -10.05 -20.64 0.20
CA PRO A 23 -8.68 -20.11 0.23
C PRO A 23 -8.26 -19.47 -1.09
N ILE A 24 -8.76 -19.99 -2.22
CA ILE A 24 -8.45 -19.43 -3.54
C ILE A 24 -9.01 -18.01 -3.65
N GLN A 25 -10.28 -17.80 -3.31
CA GLN A 25 -10.87 -16.46 -3.35
C GLN A 25 -10.25 -15.52 -2.31
N VAL A 26 -9.83 -16.03 -1.14
CA VAL A 26 -9.08 -15.21 -0.16
C VAL A 26 -7.76 -14.73 -0.73
N ILE A 27 -6.99 -15.59 -1.42
CA ILE A 27 -5.75 -15.20 -2.10
C ILE A 27 -6.04 -14.09 -3.14
N GLU A 28 -7.09 -14.26 -3.94
CA GLU A 28 -7.44 -13.29 -4.99
C GLU A 28 -7.84 -11.93 -4.43
N ASN A 29 -8.72 -11.90 -3.42
CA ASN A 29 -9.17 -10.67 -2.78
C ASN A 29 -8.04 -9.96 -2.04
N ILE A 30 -7.16 -10.71 -1.35
CA ILE A 30 -5.99 -10.13 -0.68
C ILE A 30 -5.02 -9.54 -1.70
N LYS A 31 -4.80 -10.19 -2.84
CA LYS A 31 -3.95 -9.64 -3.90
C LYS A 31 -4.47 -8.29 -4.38
N GLU A 32 -5.76 -8.23 -4.73
CA GLU A 32 -6.41 -6.99 -5.20
C GLU A 32 -6.31 -5.88 -4.14
N LYS A 33 -6.51 -6.22 -2.87
CA LYS A 33 -6.37 -5.29 -1.74
C LYS A 33 -4.95 -4.74 -1.58
N LEU A 34 -3.94 -5.61 -1.66
CA LEU A 34 -2.53 -5.23 -1.52
C LEU A 34 -2.08 -4.33 -2.68
N GLU A 35 -2.51 -4.63 -3.91
CA GLU A 35 -2.25 -3.78 -5.09
C GLU A 35 -2.84 -2.37 -4.89
N SER A 36 -4.07 -2.28 -4.38
CA SER A 36 -4.73 -1.01 -4.04
C SER A 36 -3.98 -0.23 -2.94
N ILE A 37 -3.49 -0.91 -1.90
CA ILE A 37 -2.69 -0.28 -0.83
C ILE A 37 -1.36 0.25 -1.39
N GLN A 38 -0.68 -0.52 -2.25
CA GLN A 38 0.58 -0.07 -2.87
C GLN A 38 0.35 1.13 -3.79
N GLU A 39 -0.72 1.12 -4.59
CA GLU A 39 -1.10 2.27 -5.41
C GLU A 39 -1.37 3.50 -4.53
N TYR A 40 -2.14 3.35 -3.46
CA TYR A 40 -2.42 4.41 -2.50
C TYR A 40 -1.15 4.99 -1.87
N MET A 41 -0.22 4.13 -1.43
CA MET A 41 1.06 4.55 -0.85
C MET A 41 1.96 5.25 -1.88
N SER A 42 1.94 4.82 -3.14
CA SER A 42 2.70 5.49 -4.21
C SER A 42 2.23 6.92 -4.46
N GLN A 43 0.92 7.15 -4.32
CA GLN A 43 0.30 8.48 -4.43
C GLN A 43 0.42 9.30 -3.14
N ALA A 44 0.82 8.69 -2.02
CA ALA A 44 0.83 9.33 -0.70
C ALA A 44 1.81 10.50 -0.58
N ARG A 45 2.81 10.61 -1.48
CA ARG A 45 3.65 11.82 -1.61
C ARG A 45 2.83 13.11 -1.75
N HIS A 46 1.58 13.01 -2.20
CA HIS A 46 0.67 14.13 -2.39
C HIS A 46 -0.48 14.22 -1.36
N ARG A 47 -0.53 13.32 -0.35
CA ARG A 47 -1.72 13.16 0.51
C ARG A 47 -1.53 13.45 2.01
N ASN A 48 -0.39 14.02 2.44
CA ASN A 48 -0.13 14.42 3.83
C ASN A 48 -0.54 13.36 4.87
N LEU A 49 -0.21 12.09 4.63
CA LEU A 49 -0.55 11.00 5.54
C LEU A 49 0.22 11.11 6.86
N THR A 50 -0.46 10.81 7.95
CA THR A 50 0.10 10.80 9.31
C THR A 50 0.71 9.44 9.64
N HIS A 51 1.49 9.36 10.73
CA HIS A 51 1.97 8.08 11.26
C HIS A 51 0.81 7.13 11.61
N GLU A 52 -0.31 7.66 12.10
CA GLU A 52 -1.50 6.87 12.45
C GLU A 52 -2.14 6.24 11.19
N ASP A 53 -2.15 6.96 10.06
CA ASP A 53 -2.64 6.40 8.80
C ASP A 53 -1.79 5.21 8.34
N TYR A 54 -0.47 5.31 8.49
CA TYR A 54 0.43 4.19 8.19
C TYR A 54 0.27 3.03 9.20
N ASP A 55 -0.01 3.29 10.47
CA ASP A 55 -0.33 2.24 11.45
C ASP A 55 -1.60 1.47 11.07
N LYS A 56 -2.62 2.16 10.56
CA LYS A 56 -3.84 1.53 10.04
C LYS A 56 -3.53 0.62 8.85
N LEU A 57 -2.74 1.10 7.88
CA LEU A 57 -2.31 0.29 6.73
C LEU A 57 -1.51 -0.94 7.16
N GLU A 58 -0.56 -0.78 8.09
CA GLU A 58 0.25 -1.90 8.59
C GLU A 58 -0.63 -2.96 9.28
N ASN A 59 -1.62 -2.53 10.06
CA ASN A 59 -2.57 -3.43 10.71
C ASN A 59 -3.45 -4.18 9.71
N MET A 60 -3.90 -3.53 8.63
CA MET A 60 -4.63 -4.19 7.54
C MET A 60 -3.79 -5.30 6.91
N VAL A 61 -2.53 -4.99 6.54
CA VAL A 61 -1.61 -5.96 5.93
C VAL A 61 -1.26 -7.10 6.89
N LYS A 62 -1.10 -6.83 8.20
CA LYS A 62 -0.90 -7.85 9.23
C LYS A 62 -2.12 -8.79 9.33
N ASN A 63 -3.34 -8.26 9.23
CA ASN A 63 -4.55 -9.07 9.25
C ASN A 63 -4.64 -9.97 8.02
N ASP A 64 -4.34 -9.44 6.84
CA ASP A 64 -4.33 -10.20 5.59
C ASP A 64 -3.32 -11.36 5.64
N GLN A 65 -2.12 -11.11 6.18
CA GLN A 65 -1.13 -12.16 6.40
C GLN A 65 -1.64 -13.24 7.38
N ARG A 66 -2.30 -12.85 8.47
CA ARG A 66 -2.89 -13.80 9.43
C ARG A 66 -3.93 -14.65 8.74
N MET A 67 -4.83 -14.06 7.96
CA MET A 67 -5.87 -14.77 7.24
C MET A 67 -5.29 -15.82 6.29
N LEU A 68 -4.27 -15.47 5.48
CA LEU A 68 -3.58 -16.42 4.62
C LEU A 68 -3.02 -17.62 5.40
N LYS A 69 -2.43 -17.38 6.57
CA LYS A 69 -1.86 -18.43 7.43
C LYS A 69 -2.94 -19.30 8.07
N TYR A 70 -3.99 -18.70 8.61
CA TYR A 70 -5.09 -19.44 9.25
C TYR A 70 -5.84 -20.33 8.26
N MET A 71 -5.97 -19.89 7.01
CA MET A 71 -6.61 -20.67 5.96
C MET A 71 -5.70 -21.70 5.28
N HIS A 72 -4.46 -21.84 5.73
CA HIS A 72 -3.47 -22.73 5.14
C HIS A 72 -3.28 -22.51 3.62
N CYS A 73 -3.30 -21.25 3.19
CA CYS A 73 -3.15 -20.89 1.77
C CYS A 73 -1.82 -21.37 1.18
N GLU A 74 -0.79 -21.60 2.00
CA GLU A 74 0.50 -22.18 1.59
C GLU A 74 0.37 -23.55 0.91
N LYS A 75 -0.71 -24.29 1.15
CA LYS A 75 -0.93 -25.60 0.51
C LYS A 75 -0.99 -25.52 -1.01
N ILE A 76 -1.28 -24.34 -1.58
CA ILE A 76 -1.25 -24.13 -3.03
C ILE A 76 0.15 -24.28 -3.64
N LEU A 77 1.19 -24.19 -2.80
CA LEU A 77 2.58 -24.41 -3.20
C LEU A 77 2.92 -25.90 -3.37
N GLU A 78 2.09 -26.82 -2.87
CA GLU A 78 2.39 -28.26 -2.93
C GLU A 78 2.42 -28.77 -4.39
N PRO A 79 3.33 -29.70 -4.76
CA PRO A 79 3.45 -30.21 -6.13
C PRO A 79 2.17 -30.82 -6.70
N ARG A 80 1.35 -31.45 -5.85
CA ARG A 80 0.05 -32.01 -6.26
C ARG A 80 -0.96 -30.97 -6.75
N ASN A 81 -0.71 -29.69 -6.49
CA ASN A 81 -1.58 -28.58 -6.83
C ASN A 81 -1.09 -27.80 -8.07
N ASP A 82 -0.30 -28.41 -8.95
CA ASP A 82 0.25 -27.74 -10.14
C ASP A 82 -0.83 -27.17 -11.09
N HIS A 83 -2.04 -27.74 -11.09
CA HIS A 83 -3.19 -27.18 -11.81
C HIS A 83 -3.63 -25.79 -11.29
N LEU A 84 -3.15 -25.37 -10.12
CA LEU A 84 -3.39 -24.06 -9.51
C LEU A 84 -2.22 -23.07 -9.71
N ALA A 85 -1.33 -23.31 -10.69
CA ALA A 85 -0.15 -22.47 -10.93
C ALA A 85 -0.45 -20.96 -10.94
N ARG A 86 -1.50 -20.52 -11.62
CA ARG A 86 -1.90 -19.10 -11.63
C ARG A 86 -2.22 -18.54 -10.23
N HIS A 87 -2.78 -19.35 -9.35
CA HIS A 87 -3.09 -18.94 -7.98
C HIS A 87 -1.86 -19.04 -7.07
N ARG A 88 -0.90 -19.94 -7.39
CA ARG A 88 0.43 -19.97 -6.76
C ARG A 88 1.14 -18.63 -6.96
N ASP A 89 1.18 -18.14 -8.20
CA ASP A 89 1.78 -16.84 -8.52
C ASP A 89 1.12 -15.70 -7.74
N LYS A 90 -0.22 -15.74 -7.61
CA LYS A 90 -0.96 -14.75 -6.82
C LYS A 90 -0.61 -14.82 -5.33
N TYR A 91 -0.50 -16.02 -4.76
CA TYR A 91 -0.13 -16.21 -3.36
C TYR A 91 1.28 -15.70 -3.08
N GLU A 92 2.25 -16.02 -3.94
CA GLU A 92 3.62 -15.52 -3.83
C GLU A 92 3.70 -13.99 -3.99
N ALA A 93 2.90 -13.43 -4.91
CA ALA A 93 2.76 -11.98 -5.05
C ALA A 93 2.21 -11.35 -3.76
N CYS A 94 1.21 -11.95 -3.11
CA CYS A 94 0.71 -11.48 -1.81
C CYS A 94 1.82 -11.45 -0.76
N LEU A 95 2.61 -12.53 -0.63
CA LEU A 95 3.72 -12.57 0.33
C LEU A 95 4.76 -11.48 0.06
N THR A 96 5.07 -11.25 -1.21
CA THR A 96 6.00 -10.21 -1.65
C THR A 96 5.46 -8.82 -1.32
N SER A 97 4.23 -8.51 -1.72
CA SER A 97 3.59 -7.21 -1.43
C SER A 97 3.46 -6.95 0.07
N ILE A 98 3.10 -7.96 0.88
CA ILE A 98 3.06 -7.84 2.35
C ILE A 98 4.43 -7.43 2.90
N LYS A 99 5.52 -8.04 2.42
CA LYS A 99 6.88 -7.71 2.85
C LYS A 99 7.24 -6.29 2.43
N THR A 100 7.00 -5.94 1.17
CA THR A 100 7.33 -4.62 0.60
C THR A 100 6.58 -3.51 1.33
N ILE A 101 5.26 -3.61 1.50
CA ILE A 101 4.45 -2.59 2.18
C ILE A 101 4.96 -2.36 3.62
N LYS A 102 5.29 -3.43 4.35
CA LYS A 102 5.84 -3.28 5.72
C LYS A 102 7.18 -2.56 5.73
N MET A 103 8.07 -2.88 4.80
CA MET A 103 9.36 -2.19 4.66
C MET A 103 9.16 -0.72 4.31
N ASP A 104 8.27 -0.42 3.35
CA ASP A 104 7.96 0.95 2.95
C ASP A 104 7.37 1.77 4.10
N ILE A 105 6.42 1.21 4.86
CA ILE A 105 5.86 1.85 6.06
C ILE A 105 6.97 2.14 7.09
N GLN A 106 7.87 1.18 7.32
CA GLN A 106 8.98 1.36 8.26
C GLN A 106 9.91 2.50 7.82
N GLU A 107 10.31 2.54 6.54
CA GLU A 107 11.15 3.60 5.99
C GLU A 107 10.44 4.96 5.98
N ILE A 108 9.11 4.99 5.79
CA ILE A 108 8.36 6.24 5.85
C ILE A 108 8.32 6.80 7.27
N LYS A 109 8.04 5.96 8.27
CA LYS A 109 7.95 6.36 9.68
C LYS A 109 9.32 6.68 10.29
N ASN A 110 10.34 5.98 9.87
CA ASN A 110 11.70 6.12 10.38
C ASN A 110 12.67 6.23 9.19
N PRO A 111 12.68 7.37 8.47
CA PRO A 111 13.48 7.51 7.26
C PRO A 111 14.96 7.48 7.59
N SER A 112 15.71 6.70 6.81
CA SER A 112 17.17 6.71 6.85
C SER A 112 17.72 8.12 6.58
N PRO A 113 18.92 8.45 7.08
CA PRO A 113 19.56 9.74 6.80
C PRO A 113 19.64 10.07 5.30
N GLU A 114 19.90 9.06 4.46
CA GLU A 114 19.97 9.19 3.00
C GLU A 114 18.59 9.50 2.36
N ALA A 115 17.53 8.87 2.87
CA ALA A 115 16.16 9.15 2.45
C ALA A 115 15.69 10.55 2.88
N GLN A 116 16.13 11.03 4.06
CA GLN A 116 15.85 12.39 4.53
C GLN A 116 16.48 13.44 3.58
N ILE A 117 17.76 13.27 3.22
CA ILE A 117 18.47 14.17 2.29
C ILE A 117 17.80 14.19 0.91
N SER A 118 17.40 13.02 0.39
CA SER A 118 16.72 12.92 -0.91
C SER A 118 15.33 13.56 -0.89
N ARG A 119 14.58 13.45 0.22
CA ARG A 119 13.28 14.13 0.37
C ARG A 119 13.45 15.65 0.45
N GLN A 120 14.46 16.14 1.17
CA GLN A 120 14.75 17.58 1.26
C GLN A 120 15.11 18.19 -0.10
N ARG A 121 15.90 17.49 -0.94
CA ARG A 121 16.19 17.95 -2.32
C ARG A 121 14.97 18.00 -3.24
N SER A 122 13.94 17.19 -2.97
CA SER A 122 12.68 17.23 -3.74
C SER A 122 11.79 18.43 -3.37
N TYR A 123 12.08 19.09 -2.25
CA TYR A 123 11.47 20.35 -1.83
C TYR A 123 12.50 21.48 -1.99
N GLU A 124 12.94 21.76 -3.22
CA GLU A 124 13.49 23.08 -3.51
C GLU A 124 12.28 24.03 -3.67
N PRO A 125 12.05 25.00 -2.76
CA PRO A 125 11.06 26.02 -3.02
C PRO A 125 11.54 26.79 -4.26
N GLU A 126 10.68 26.92 -5.28
CA GLU A 126 10.95 27.85 -6.37
C GLU A 126 11.35 29.21 -5.76
N PRO A 127 12.46 29.83 -6.20
CA PRO A 127 12.89 31.08 -5.62
C PRO A 127 11.77 32.11 -5.79
N GLU A 128 11.25 32.60 -4.66
CA GLU A 128 10.26 33.67 -4.62
C GLU A 128 10.71 34.80 -5.55
N SER A 129 9.90 35.06 -6.57
CA SER A 129 10.09 36.23 -7.42
C SER A 129 10.08 37.48 -6.55
N LYS A 130 11.22 38.17 -6.48
CA LYS A 130 11.42 39.42 -5.73
C LYS A 130 10.24 40.38 -5.94
N PRO A 131 9.79 41.10 -4.89
CA PRO A 131 8.77 42.12 -5.05
C PRO A 131 9.30 43.21 -5.97
N LYS A 132 8.58 43.49 -7.07
CA LYS A 132 8.81 44.68 -7.88
C LYS A 132 8.37 45.89 -7.05
N ASN A 133 9.33 46.53 -6.39
CA ASN A 133 9.19 47.91 -5.97
C ASN A 133 9.03 48.77 -7.23
N ASP A 134 7.86 49.35 -7.44
CA ASP A 134 7.70 50.47 -8.36
C ASP A 134 7.07 51.63 -7.57
N PHE A 135 7.95 52.37 -6.88
CA PHE A 135 7.65 53.71 -6.41
C PHE A 135 8.27 54.69 -7.40
N GLY A 136 7.40 55.38 -8.15
CA GLY A 136 7.62 56.76 -8.54
C GLY A 136 7.77 57.03 -10.04
N LEU A 137 6.84 57.84 -10.56
CA LEU A 137 6.95 58.99 -11.48
C LEU A 137 5.51 59.20 -12.02
N GLY A 138 4.69 60.18 -11.63
CA GLY A 138 4.96 61.60 -11.55
C GLY A 138 4.76 62.25 -12.93
N PHE A 139 3.50 62.48 -13.35
CA PHE A 139 2.94 63.63 -14.09
C PHE A 139 1.42 63.46 -14.25
#